data_AF-A0ABD2ECC6-F1
#
_entry.id   AF-A0ABD2ECC6-F1
#
_cell.length_a   1.000
_cell.length_b   1.000
_cell.length_c   1.000
_cell.angle_alpha   90.00
_cell.angle_beta   90.00
_cell.angle_gamma   90.00
#
_symmetry.space_group_name_H-M   'P 1'
#
loop_
_entity.id
_entity.type
_entity.pdbx_description
1 polymer ?
#
loop_
_entity_poly.entity_id
_entity_poly.type
_entity_poly.pdbx_seq_one_letter_code
_entity_poly.pdbx_strand_id
1 'polypeptide(L)'
;MDDDDFGGFEAAETFDGGNGETQTTSPAIPWAAFPTVSGVHLSPASPEIVLDHDRSSPSVGCLSSDAIISSPENTHTDNSIIQQSTHTHLDISLFPLGLTDEKSNGTIALVDDSEDPGANVSNIQLQQKISSLEIKLKVSEEEKQRIKKDVESLMEKHSVLEKGFLKEKEQEAISFQDRYKELQEKHKQELEDMRKAGHEALSIIVDEYKALLQSSVKQQVEAIEKQYISAIEKQAHKCEELLNAQHQRLLEMLDTEKELLKEKIKEALTQQSQEQKELLEKCLEEERQRTKEALVSAAKLEKEAMKDAVLKAIEEERKNLEKAHAEERELWKTEHAKDQEKVSQEIQKAIQEQRKISQETVKAAIIEEQKRSEKAVEEAVKRTRDELIEYVKEQKRLDQVIRQRSLSSLELFLSCAQKQLSALIATEPVDIE
;
A
#
# COMPACT_ATOMS: atom_id res chain seq x y z
N MET A 1 -16.17 -47.10 2.61
CA MET A 1 -16.45 -47.08 1.16
C MET A 1 -15.77 -45.82 0.65
N ASP A 2 -14.47 -45.71 0.86
CA ASP A 2 -13.37 -46.46 0.21
C ASP A 2 -13.12 -45.84 -1.15
N ASP A 3 -12.16 -44.92 -1.14
CA ASP A 3 -11.03 -44.78 -2.05
C ASP A 3 -11.15 -45.48 -3.41
N ASP A 4 -11.24 -44.68 -4.47
CA ASP A 4 -10.70 -45.04 -5.78
C ASP A 4 -9.69 -43.96 -6.20
N ASP A 5 -8.47 -44.22 -5.74
CA ASP A 5 -7.21 -43.61 -6.10
C ASP A 5 -6.85 -44.07 -7.53
N PHE A 6 -7.13 -43.24 -8.53
CA PHE A 6 -6.84 -43.56 -9.93
C PHE A 6 -5.55 -42.89 -10.41
N GLY A 7 -4.48 -43.65 -10.31
CA GLY A 7 -3.55 -43.87 -11.42
C GLY A 7 -2.58 -42.74 -11.73
N GLY A 8 -1.37 -42.87 -11.18
CA GLY A 8 -0.23 -42.02 -11.48
C GLY A 8 0.20 -42.08 -12.95
N PHE A 9 0.64 -40.92 -13.44
CA PHE A 9 1.52 -40.82 -14.59
C PHE A 9 2.89 -40.34 -14.12
N GLU A 10 3.88 -41.00 -14.72
CA GLU A 10 5.27 -41.10 -14.33
C GLU A 10 6.02 -39.76 -14.37
N ALA A 11 6.98 -39.67 -13.45
CA ALA A 11 7.97 -38.61 -13.37
C ALA A 11 8.84 -38.55 -14.64
N ALA A 12 9.00 -37.35 -15.19
CA ALA A 12 10.11 -37.02 -16.08
C ALA A 12 11.19 -36.28 -15.27
N GLU A 13 12.27 -37.01 -15.01
CA GLU A 13 13.68 -36.59 -14.86
C GLU A 13 13.96 -35.11 -14.53
N THR A 14 14.34 -34.86 -13.27
CA THR A 14 15.13 -33.70 -12.88
C THR A 14 16.57 -33.88 -13.34
N PHE A 15 17.02 -33.12 -14.33
CA PHE A 15 18.44 -33.04 -14.68
C PHE A 15 19.16 -32.15 -13.67
N ASP A 16 19.99 -32.79 -12.84
CA ASP A 16 21.00 -32.18 -11.98
C ASP A 16 22.26 -31.89 -12.80
N GLY A 17 22.77 -30.66 -12.73
CA GLY A 17 23.90 -30.23 -13.55
C GLY A 17 24.38 -28.83 -13.20
N GLY A 18 25.14 -28.73 -12.12
CA GLY A 18 25.78 -27.50 -11.66
C GLY A 18 26.94 -27.01 -12.53
N ASN A 19 27.09 -25.68 -12.53
CA ASN A 19 28.26 -24.83 -12.80
C ASN A 19 29.02 -24.90 -14.14
N GLY A 20 29.08 -23.73 -14.81
CA GLY A 20 30.33 -23.21 -15.38
C GLY A 20 30.44 -23.06 -16.91
N GLU A 21 30.03 -21.88 -17.41
CA GLU A 21 30.50 -21.12 -18.58
C GLU A 21 30.85 -21.73 -19.96
N THR A 22 30.22 -21.08 -20.96
CA THR A 22 30.63 -20.73 -22.34
C THR A 22 30.58 -21.76 -23.49
N GLN A 23 29.57 -21.51 -24.34
CA GLN A 23 29.52 -21.61 -25.81
C GLN A 23 30.05 -22.88 -26.49
N THR A 24 29.12 -23.75 -26.89
CA THR A 24 29.11 -24.34 -28.24
C THR A 24 27.67 -24.52 -28.73
N THR A 25 27.53 -24.38 -30.04
CA THR A 25 26.30 -24.20 -30.82
C THR A 25 25.59 -25.51 -31.21
N SER A 26 24.23 -25.47 -31.21
CA SER A 26 23.23 -26.19 -32.06
C SER A 26 22.26 -27.13 -31.30
N PRO A 27 21.03 -27.43 -31.80
CA PRO A 27 20.37 -26.98 -33.02
C PRO A 27 19.03 -26.23 -32.80
N ALA A 28 18.61 -25.47 -33.81
CA ALA A 28 17.48 -24.55 -33.80
C ALA A 28 16.11 -25.24 -33.90
N ILE A 29 15.17 -24.78 -33.07
CA ILE A 29 13.73 -25.08 -33.13
C ILE A 29 13.08 -24.10 -34.12
N PRO A 30 12.43 -24.55 -35.20
CA PRO A 30 12.15 -23.74 -36.39
C PRO A 30 10.89 -22.84 -36.33
N TRP A 31 10.25 -22.64 -35.17
CA TRP A 31 9.00 -21.87 -35.09
C TRP A 31 9.09 -20.50 -34.40
N ALA A 32 10.26 -20.09 -33.89
CA ALA A 32 10.44 -18.80 -33.24
C ALA A 32 11.54 -17.96 -33.90
N ALA A 33 11.21 -17.27 -34.98
CA ALA A 33 12.01 -16.18 -35.53
C ALA A 33 11.10 -15.02 -35.97
N PHE A 34 11.17 -13.89 -35.27
CA PHE A 34 10.53 -12.63 -35.66
C PHE A 34 11.50 -11.81 -36.50
N PRO A 35 11.07 -11.18 -37.62
CA PRO A 35 11.94 -10.28 -38.36
C PRO A 35 11.81 -8.84 -37.85
N THR A 36 12.91 -8.29 -37.33
CA THR A 36 13.11 -6.85 -37.15
C THR A 36 13.76 -6.24 -38.39
N VAL A 37 13.01 -5.49 -39.22
CA VAL A 37 13.56 -4.38 -40.04
C VAL A 37 12.47 -3.32 -40.30
N SER A 38 12.81 -2.06 -40.05
CA SER A 38 12.05 -0.85 -40.38
C SER A 38 12.17 -0.45 -41.86
N GLY A 39 11.09 0.08 -42.46
CA GLY A 39 11.22 1.07 -43.55
C GLY A 39 10.27 0.97 -44.76
N VAL A 40 9.14 1.66 -44.66
CA VAL A 40 8.60 2.59 -45.69
C VAL A 40 8.09 2.04 -47.05
N HIS A 41 6.78 2.33 -47.27
CA HIS A 41 6.02 2.59 -48.51
C HIS A 41 5.25 1.48 -49.26
N LEU A 42 3.92 1.71 -49.27
CA LEU A 42 2.88 1.46 -50.29
C LEU A 42 2.17 0.10 -50.35
N SER A 43 0.86 0.15 -50.05
CA SER A 43 -0.17 -0.79 -50.52
C SER A 43 -0.17 -0.87 -52.05
N PRO A 44 -0.44 -2.05 -52.63
CA PRO A 44 -1.84 -2.34 -53.00
C PRO A 44 -2.26 -3.82 -52.87
N ALA A 45 -3.58 -4.00 -52.75
CA ALA A 45 -4.43 -5.09 -53.24
C ALA A 45 -4.08 -6.57 -52.97
N SER A 46 -5.06 -7.26 -52.39
CA SER A 46 -5.23 -8.71 -52.26
C SER A 46 -4.93 -9.49 -53.55
N PRO A 47 -4.37 -10.70 -53.40
CA PRO A 47 -5.04 -11.91 -53.89
C PRO A 47 -4.89 -13.10 -52.91
N GLU A 48 -5.95 -13.87 -52.66
CA GLU A 48 -6.22 -15.17 -53.32
C GLU A 48 -5.49 -16.34 -52.62
N ILE A 49 -6.23 -17.06 -51.78
CA ILE A 49 -5.82 -18.35 -51.20
C ILE A 49 -6.38 -19.44 -52.09
N VAL A 50 -5.51 -20.35 -52.52
CA VAL A 50 -5.74 -21.44 -53.48
C VAL A 50 -5.38 -22.77 -52.81
N LEU A 51 -6.32 -23.74 -52.91
CA LEU A 51 -6.25 -25.21 -52.70
C LEU A 51 -6.13 -25.71 -51.24
N ASP A 52 -6.76 -26.80 -50.80
CA ASP A 52 -7.61 -27.83 -51.40
C ASP A 52 -8.17 -28.68 -50.23
N HIS A 53 -9.47 -29.02 -50.22
CA HIS A 53 -9.88 -30.41 -49.96
C HIS A 53 -11.36 -30.64 -50.33
N ASP A 54 -11.55 -31.55 -51.27
CA ASP A 54 -12.81 -32.08 -51.79
C ASP A 54 -13.76 -32.60 -50.70
N ARG A 55 -15.05 -32.30 -50.87
CA ARG A 55 -16.14 -33.31 -50.96
C ARG A 55 -17.47 -32.66 -51.35
N SER A 56 -17.74 -32.71 -52.65
CA SER A 56 -19.01 -33.04 -53.30
C SER A 56 -20.33 -32.52 -52.68
N SER A 57 -20.87 -31.46 -53.31
CA SER A 57 -22.28 -31.05 -53.30
C SER A 57 -23.16 -32.01 -54.17
N PRO A 58 -24.51 -31.88 -54.21
CA PRO A 58 -25.15 -30.73 -54.85
C PRO A 58 -26.29 -30.07 -54.07
N SER A 59 -26.32 -28.75 -54.22
CA SER A 59 -27.40 -27.82 -53.89
C SER A 59 -28.54 -27.93 -54.90
N VAL A 60 -29.78 -27.83 -54.42
CA VAL A 60 -31.00 -27.69 -55.21
C VAL A 60 -31.28 -26.19 -55.36
N GLY A 61 -31.31 -25.70 -56.60
CA GLY A 61 -31.64 -24.32 -56.93
C GLY A 61 -32.41 -24.21 -58.25
N CYS A 62 -33.71 -23.94 -58.13
CA CYS A 62 -34.56 -23.05 -58.93
C CYS A 62 -34.54 -23.03 -60.48
N LEU A 63 -35.73 -23.36 -60.99
CA LEU A 63 -36.56 -22.66 -62.01
C LEU A 63 -36.32 -22.85 -63.53
N SER A 64 -37.39 -23.39 -64.14
CA SER A 64 -38.16 -22.89 -65.30
C SER A 64 -37.54 -22.90 -66.71
N SER A 65 -38.20 -23.65 -67.62
CA SER A 65 -38.72 -23.13 -68.90
C SER A 65 -39.70 -24.12 -69.57
N ASP A 66 -40.70 -23.53 -70.21
CA ASP A 66 -41.82 -24.11 -70.95
C ASP A 66 -41.46 -24.90 -72.23
N ALA A 67 -42.47 -25.69 -72.65
CA ALA A 67 -42.99 -25.82 -74.02
C ALA A 67 -42.70 -27.08 -74.89
N ILE A 68 -43.77 -27.90 -75.01
CA ILE A 68 -44.38 -28.52 -76.21
C ILE A 68 -43.59 -29.59 -76.99
N ILE A 69 -44.19 -30.79 -77.16
CA ILE A 69 -44.57 -31.47 -78.44
C ILE A 69 -44.86 -32.99 -78.19
N SER A 70 -46.14 -33.35 -78.40
CA SER A 70 -46.69 -34.57 -79.04
C SER A 70 -46.42 -36.01 -78.56
N SER A 71 -47.52 -36.70 -78.24
CA SER A 71 -47.91 -38.12 -78.48
C SER A 71 -47.37 -38.80 -79.76
N PRO A 72 -47.61 -40.13 -80.00
CA PRO A 72 -48.11 -41.22 -79.15
C PRO A 72 -47.27 -42.54 -79.27
N GLU A 73 -47.69 -43.60 -78.57
CA GLU A 73 -48.07 -44.91 -79.16
C GLU A 73 -47.69 -46.13 -78.29
N ASN A 74 -48.72 -46.93 -78.03
CA ASN A 74 -48.77 -48.19 -77.32
C ASN A 74 -47.90 -49.26 -77.99
N THR A 75 -47.20 -50.06 -77.17
CA THR A 75 -46.86 -51.45 -77.55
C THR A 75 -47.13 -52.41 -76.40
N HIS A 76 -47.85 -53.47 -76.76
CA HIS A 76 -48.17 -54.68 -76.03
C HIS A 76 -46.93 -55.45 -75.56
N THR A 77 -47.04 -56.14 -74.42
CA THR A 77 -46.86 -57.61 -74.21
C THR A 77 -46.92 -57.89 -72.69
N ASP A 78 -47.99 -58.54 -72.22
CA ASP A 78 -48.12 -59.99 -72.00
C ASP A 78 -47.15 -60.57 -70.96
N ASN A 79 -47.72 -61.01 -69.82
CA ASN A 79 -47.47 -62.36 -69.32
C ASN A 79 -48.57 -62.82 -68.35
N SER A 80 -48.89 -64.11 -68.51
CA SER A 80 -50.09 -64.82 -68.08
C SER A 80 -49.80 -65.75 -66.89
N ILE A 81 -50.82 -66.56 -66.55
CA ILE A 81 -50.87 -67.77 -65.68
C ILE A 81 -51.31 -67.40 -64.23
N ILE A 82 -52.46 -67.82 -63.67
CA ILE A 82 -53.06 -69.16 -63.41
C ILE A 82 -54.59 -68.95 -63.15
N GLN A 83 -55.54 -69.53 -63.89
CA GLN A 83 -56.16 -70.87 -63.79
C GLN A 83 -57.16 -71.09 -62.63
N GLN A 84 -58.47 -71.19 -62.95
CA GLN A 84 -59.56 -72.03 -62.38
C GLN A 84 -60.92 -71.41 -62.81
N SER A 85 -61.65 -71.91 -63.82
CA SER A 85 -62.45 -73.15 -63.88
C SER A 85 -63.56 -73.25 -62.82
N THR A 86 -64.77 -72.78 -63.17
CA THR A 86 -66.03 -73.55 -63.07
C THR A 86 -67.09 -72.94 -63.98
N HIS A 87 -67.52 -73.71 -64.97
CA HIS A 87 -68.64 -73.42 -65.87
C HIS A 87 -69.99 -73.70 -65.19
N THR A 88 -70.96 -72.81 -65.36
CA THR A 88 -72.40 -73.15 -65.39
C THR A 88 -73.07 -72.32 -66.47
N HIS A 89 -72.95 -72.78 -67.72
CA HIS A 89 -73.77 -72.35 -68.85
C HIS A 89 -74.92 -73.34 -68.98
N LEU A 90 -76.12 -72.95 -68.55
CA LEU A 90 -77.33 -73.73 -68.76
C LEU A 90 -77.76 -73.57 -70.22
N ASP A 91 -77.28 -74.49 -71.06
CA ASP A 91 -77.77 -74.72 -72.41
C ASP A 91 -78.91 -75.75 -72.32
N ILE A 92 -80.17 -75.30 -72.39
CA ILE A 92 -81.33 -76.19 -72.50
C ILE A 92 -81.57 -76.45 -73.98
N SER A 93 -80.88 -77.46 -74.50
CA SER A 93 -81.21 -78.14 -75.75
C SER A 93 -82.43 -79.04 -75.55
N LEU A 94 -83.58 -78.66 -76.11
CA LEU A 94 -84.73 -79.56 -76.27
C LEU A 94 -84.73 -80.09 -77.71
N PHE A 95 -84.21 -81.31 -77.88
CA PHE A 95 -84.32 -82.08 -79.12
C PHE A 95 -85.73 -82.69 -79.29
N PRO A 96 -86.13 -83.01 -80.54
CA PRO A 96 -87.49 -83.34 -80.95
C PRO A 96 -87.83 -84.82 -80.76
N LEU A 97 -89.02 -85.11 -80.24
CA LEU A 97 -89.62 -86.45 -80.33
C LEU A 97 -90.56 -86.51 -81.54
N GLY A 98 -90.06 -87.11 -82.61
CA GLY A 98 -90.88 -87.75 -83.64
C GLY A 98 -90.60 -89.24 -83.64
N LEU A 99 -91.65 -90.06 -83.49
CA LEU A 99 -91.74 -91.46 -83.90
C LEU A 99 -93.25 -91.75 -84.06
N THR A 100 -93.76 -91.71 -85.31
CA THR A 100 -94.14 -92.86 -86.16
C THR A 100 -95.46 -93.52 -85.74
N ASP A 101 -96.55 -93.33 -86.48
CA ASP A 101 -96.96 -94.03 -87.73
C ASP A 101 -97.77 -95.30 -87.39
N GLU A 102 -99.08 -95.27 -87.61
CA GLU A 102 -99.84 -96.50 -87.90
C GLU A 102 -100.96 -96.23 -88.91
N LYS A 103 -100.75 -96.84 -90.08
CA LYS A 103 -101.58 -96.90 -91.28
C LYS A 103 -102.16 -98.30 -91.34
N SER A 104 -103.47 -98.46 -91.53
CA SER A 104 -104.21 -99.65 -92.05
C SER A 104 -105.55 -99.82 -91.31
N ASN A 105 -106.73 -100.10 -91.87
CA ASN A 105 -107.27 -100.27 -93.22
C ASN A 105 -108.80 -100.51 -93.06
N GLY A 106 -109.57 -100.30 -94.15
CA GLY A 106 -110.81 -101.03 -94.46
C GLY A 106 -112.10 -100.43 -93.89
N THR A 107 -113.03 -99.85 -94.67
CA THR A 107 -113.80 -100.39 -95.81
C THR A 107 -114.65 -101.60 -95.44
N ILE A 108 -115.98 -101.42 -95.51
CA ILE A 108 -117.08 -102.31 -95.97
C ILE A 108 -118.35 -101.46 -95.71
N ALA A 109 -118.98 -100.86 -96.74
CA ALA A 109 -120.04 -101.44 -97.58
C ALA A 109 -121.24 -101.91 -96.73
N LEU A 110 -122.50 -101.66 -97.04
CA LEU A 110 -123.27 -101.89 -98.26
C LEU A 110 -124.71 -101.51 -97.82
N VAL A 111 -125.58 -100.87 -98.60
CA VAL A 111 -126.51 -101.52 -99.52
C VAL A 111 -127.34 -100.38 -100.12
N ASP A 112 -127.27 -100.30 -101.45
CA ASP A 112 -128.22 -99.66 -102.34
C ASP A 112 -129.23 -100.76 -102.72
N ASP A 113 -130.53 -100.49 -102.58
CA ASP A 113 -131.58 -101.33 -103.18
C ASP A 113 -132.78 -100.47 -103.59
N SER A 114 -132.91 -100.41 -104.91
CA SER A 114 -134.05 -100.18 -105.80
C SER A 114 -135.44 -99.78 -105.25
N GLU A 115 -135.99 -98.75 -105.91
CA GLU A 115 -137.34 -98.60 -106.49
C GLU A 115 -138.55 -99.42 -105.95
N ASP A 116 -139.51 -98.65 -105.40
CA ASP A 116 -140.95 -98.54 -105.78
C ASP A 116 -141.94 -99.71 -105.55
N PRO A 117 -143.28 -99.48 -105.59
CA PRO A 117 -144.15 -98.55 -104.85
C PRO A 117 -145.07 -99.29 -103.85
N GLY A 118 -145.57 -98.60 -102.83
CA GLY A 118 -146.57 -99.18 -101.91
C GLY A 118 -147.26 -98.16 -101.03
N ALA A 119 -148.25 -97.49 -101.60
CA ALA A 119 -149.00 -96.39 -101.02
C ALA A 119 -149.62 -96.69 -99.63
N ASN A 120 -149.65 -95.63 -98.81
CA ASN A 120 -150.51 -95.37 -97.65
C ASN A 120 -150.12 -95.92 -96.27
N VAL A 121 -148.95 -95.54 -95.71
CA VAL A 121 -148.82 -94.88 -94.36
C VAL A 121 -147.50 -94.03 -94.28
N SER A 122 -146.99 -93.55 -95.41
CA SER A 122 -145.57 -93.20 -95.59
C SER A 122 -145.19 -91.73 -95.35
N ASN A 123 -146.07 -90.93 -94.75
CA ASN A 123 -145.79 -89.50 -94.53
C ASN A 123 -145.54 -89.20 -93.04
N ILE A 124 -146.40 -89.69 -92.14
CA ILE A 124 -146.36 -89.33 -90.72
C ILE A 124 -145.11 -89.86 -90.00
N GLN A 125 -144.70 -91.11 -90.27
CA GLN A 125 -143.51 -91.71 -89.63
C GLN A 125 -142.20 -91.10 -90.15
N LEU A 126 -142.17 -90.72 -91.42
CA LEU A 126 -141.05 -89.99 -92.02
C LEU A 126 -140.97 -88.57 -91.42
N GLN A 127 -142.11 -87.91 -91.29
CA GLN A 127 -142.24 -86.58 -90.70
C GLN A 127 -141.84 -86.56 -89.21
N GLN A 128 -142.21 -87.58 -88.44
CA GLN A 128 -141.74 -87.75 -87.05
C GLN A 128 -140.22 -87.95 -86.95
N LYS A 129 -139.61 -88.75 -87.83
CA LYS A 129 -138.15 -88.92 -87.87
C LYS A 129 -137.44 -87.64 -88.29
N ILE A 130 -137.98 -86.92 -89.28
CA ILE A 130 -137.47 -85.62 -89.71
C ILE A 130 -137.52 -84.62 -88.56
N SER A 131 -138.65 -84.50 -87.85
CA SER A 131 -138.75 -83.64 -86.66
C SER A 131 -137.81 -84.06 -85.54
N SER A 132 -137.60 -85.36 -85.31
CA SER A 132 -136.62 -85.84 -84.32
C SER A 132 -135.18 -85.48 -84.70
N LEU A 133 -134.83 -85.60 -85.98
CA LEU A 133 -133.52 -85.20 -86.50
C LEU A 133 -133.33 -83.68 -86.46
N GLU A 134 -134.37 -82.91 -86.77
CA GLU A 134 -134.36 -81.44 -86.69
C GLU A 134 -134.18 -80.96 -85.25
N ILE A 135 -134.84 -81.59 -84.28
CA ILE A 135 -134.64 -81.31 -82.85
C ILE A 135 -133.21 -81.67 -82.43
N LYS A 136 -132.69 -82.85 -82.82
CA LYS A 136 -131.30 -83.24 -82.49
C LYS A 136 -130.27 -82.32 -83.14
N LEU A 137 -130.49 -81.91 -84.38
CA LEU A 137 -129.65 -80.95 -85.09
C LEU A 137 -129.69 -79.59 -84.40
N LYS A 138 -130.88 -79.13 -83.99
CA LYS A 138 -131.03 -77.89 -83.23
C LYS A 138 -130.30 -77.94 -81.88
N VAL A 139 -130.46 -79.02 -81.12
CA VAL A 139 -129.73 -79.25 -79.85
C VAL A 139 -128.22 -79.32 -80.08
N SER A 140 -127.77 -79.98 -81.16
CA SER A 140 -126.35 -80.07 -81.51
C SER A 140 -125.77 -78.73 -81.98
N GLU A 141 -126.52 -77.91 -82.71
CA GLU A 141 -126.08 -76.56 -83.11
C GLU A 141 -126.06 -75.62 -81.88
N GLU A 142 -127.03 -75.72 -80.96
CA GLU A 142 -127.00 -75.03 -79.68
C GLU A 142 -125.80 -75.46 -78.81
N GLU A 143 -125.47 -76.76 -78.79
CA GLU A 143 -124.29 -77.31 -78.10
C GLU A 143 -122.97 -76.85 -78.76
N LYS A 144 -122.89 -76.86 -80.08
CA LYS A 144 -121.74 -76.32 -80.83
C LYS A 144 -121.53 -74.83 -80.57
N GLN A 145 -122.60 -74.04 -80.49
CA GLN A 145 -122.52 -72.62 -80.12
C GLN A 145 -122.04 -72.44 -78.67
N ARG A 146 -122.50 -73.30 -77.74
CA ARG A 146 -122.01 -73.32 -76.35
C ARG A 146 -120.52 -73.65 -76.29
N ILE A 147 -120.09 -74.73 -76.94
CA ILE A 147 -118.68 -75.14 -77.01
C ILE A 147 -117.83 -74.05 -77.65
N LYS A 148 -118.29 -73.42 -78.74
CA LYS A 148 -117.59 -72.31 -79.38
C LYS A 148 -117.36 -71.15 -78.40
N LYS A 149 -118.39 -70.76 -77.66
CA LYS A 149 -118.30 -69.69 -76.64
C LYS A 149 -117.35 -70.09 -75.50
N ASP A 150 -117.36 -71.35 -75.08
CA ASP A 150 -116.47 -71.86 -74.03
C ASP A 150 -115.00 -71.87 -74.51
N VAL A 151 -114.72 -72.24 -75.77
CA VAL A 151 -113.39 -72.17 -76.39
C VAL A 151 -112.92 -70.72 -76.50
N GLU A 152 -113.76 -69.80 -76.96
CA GLU A 152 -113.43 -68.37 -77.01
C GLU A 152 -113.12 -67.81 -75.61
N SER A 153 -113.93 -68.15 -74.60
CA SER A 153 -113.67 -67.77 -73.20
C SER A 153 -112.39 -68.37 -72.66
N LEU A 154 -112.07 -69.62 -73.01
CA LEU A 154 -110.83 -70.28 -72.59
C LEU A 154 -109.60 -69.62 -73.23
N MET A 155 -109.68 -69.29 -74.52
CA MET A 155 -108.62 -68.58 -75.24
C MET A 155 -108.39 -67.17 -74.68
N GLU A 156 -109.46 -66.44 -74.32
CA GLU A 156 -109.37 -65.15 -73.66
C GLU A 156 -108.70 -65.27 -72.29
N LYS A 157 -109.13 -66.23 -71.45
CA LYS A 157 -108.51 -66.52 -70.15
C LYS A 157 -107.03 -66.85 -70.30
N HIS A 158 -106.67 -67.69 -71.27
CA HIS A 158 -105.27 -68.02 -71.56
C HIS A 158 -104.49 -66.77 -71.97
N SER A 159 -105.03 -65.94 -72.86
CA SER A 159 -104.37 -64.70 -73.30
C SER A 159 -104.12 -63.74 -72.14
N VAL A 160 -105.08 -63.59 -71.23
CA VAL A 160 -104.92 -62.75 -70.02
C VAL A 160 -103.87 -63.34 -69.08
N LEU A 161 -103.90 -64.66 -68.85
CA LEU A 161 -102.94 -65.34 -67.98
C LEU A 161 -101.51 -65.26 -68.53
N GLU A 162 -101.32 -65.48 -69.83
CA GLU A 162 -100.03 -65.40 -70.51
C GLU A 162 -99.45 -63.97 -70.45
N LYS A 163 -100.27 -62.95 -70.71
CA LYS A 163 -99.85 -61.54 -70.54
C LYS A 163 -99.51 -61.22 -69.09
N GLY A 164 -100.26 -61.76 -68.12
CA GLY A 164 -99.98 -61.61 -66.69
C GLY A 164 -98.64 -62.23 -66.31
N PHE A 165 -98.42 -63.47 -66.74
CA PHE A 165 -97.17 -64.21 -66.50
C PHE A 165 -95.96 -63.52 -67.12
N LEU A 166 -96.05 -63.05 -68.38
CA LEU A 166 -94.95 -62.32 -69.03
C LEU A 166 -94.62 -61.00 -68.31
N LYS A 167 -95.63 -60.24 -67.88
CA LYS A 167 -95.42 -59.00 -67.11
C LYS A 167 -94.79 -59.27 -65.75
N GLU A 168 -95.20 -60.32 -65.05
CA GLU A 168 -94.59 -60.74 -63.79
C GLU A 168 -93.12 -61.11 -64.00
N LYS A 169 -92.81 -61.87 -65.06
CA LYS A 169 -91.43 -62.23 -65.42
C LYS A 169 -90.57 -61.03 -65.81
N GLU A 170 -91.13 -60.08 -66.55
CA GLU A 170 -90.46 -58.81 -66.88
C GLU A 170 -90.17 -58.00 -65.61
N GLN A 171 -91.14 -57.88 -64.71
CA GLN A 171 -90.99 -57.17 -63.43
C GLN A 171 -89.96 -57.87 -62.53
N GLU A 172 -89.94 -59.20 -62.49
CA GLU A 172 -88.96 -59.99 -61.77
C GLU A 172 -87.54 -59.77 -62.35
N ALA A 173 -87.39 -59.77 -63.68
CA ALA A 173 -86.11 -59.49 -64.34
C ALA A 173 -85.59 -58.07 -64.05
N ILE A 174 -86.47 -57.06 -64.08
CA ILE A 174 -86.14 -55.68 -63.68
C ILE A 174 -85.69 -55.66 -62.21
N SER A 175 -86.42 -56.34 -61.32
CA SER A 175 -86.06 -56.39 -59.89
C SER A 175 -84.70 -57.04 -59.63
N PHE A 176 -84.35 -58.10 -60.37
CA PHE A 176 -83.03 -58.73 -60.29
C PHE A 176 -81.94 -57.80 -60.84
N GLN A 177 -82.20 -57.11 -61.95
CA GLN A 177 -81.27 -56.13 -62.52
C GLN A 177 -81.01 -54.97 -61.55
N ASP A 178 -82.05 -54.45 -60.91
CA ASP A 178 -81.94 -53.36 -59.94
C ASP A 178 -81.19 -53.80 -58.69
N ARG A 179 -81.48 -55.02 -58.17
CA ARG A 179 -80.72 -55.61 -57.05
C ARG A 179 -79.24 -55.78 -57.39
N TYR A 180 -78.92 -56.18 -58.62
CA TYR A 180 -77.54 -56.31 -59.08
C TYR A 180 -76.84 -54.94 -59.15
N LYS A 181 -77.49 -53.92 -59.70
CA LYS A 181 -76.96 -52.55 -59.72
C LYS A 181 -76.74 -52.00 -58.32
N GLU A 182 -77.70 -52.21 -57.41
CA GLU A 182 -77.58 -51.80 -56.01
C GLU A 182 -76.37 -52.47 -55.34
N LEU A 183 -76.19 -53.77 -55.57
CA LEU A 183 -75.04 -54.51 -55.05
C LEU A 183 -73.71 -53.98 -55.63
N GLN A 184 -73.67 -53.66 -56.91
CA GLN A 184 -72.49 -53.09 -57.56
C GLN A 184 -72.14 -51.71 -56.99
N GLU A 185 -73.13 -50.85 -56.78
CA GLU A 185 -72.89 -49.52 -56.20
C GLU A 185 -72.47 -49.63 -54.73
N LYS A 186 -73.03 -50.57 -53.95
CA LYS A 186 -72.58 -50.85 -52.57
C LYS A 186 -71.11 -51.25 -52.55
N HIS A 187 -70.69 -52.20 -53.38
CA HIS A 187 -69.28 -52.61 -53.44
C HIS A 187 -68.37 -51.44 -53.85
N LYS A 188 -68.78 -50.64 -54.85
CA LYS A 188 -68.03 -49.45 -55.25
C LYS A 188 -67.91 -48.43 -54.11
N GLN A 189 -68.99 -48.21 -53.34
CA GLN A 189 -68.99 -47.33 -52.18
C GLN A 189 -68.08 -47.87 -51.06
N GLU A 190 -68.15 -49.17 -50.75
CA GLU A 190 -67.28 -49.81 -49.76
C GLU A 190 -65.79 -49.68 -50.12
N LEU A 191 -65.44 -49.80 -51.41
CA LEU A 191 -64.07 -49.56 -51.88
C LEU A 191 -63.63 -48.10 -51.71
N GLU A 192 -64.54 -47.15 -51.93
CA GLU A 192 -64.26 -45.73 -51.70
C GLU A 192 -64.08 -45.43 -50.21
N ASP A 193 -64.94 -45.98 -49.36
CA ASP A 193 -64.87 -45.82 -47.91
C ASP A 193 -63.56 -46.41 -47.35
N MET A 194 -63.14 -47.59 -47.86
CA MET A 194 -61.85 -48.18 -47.53
C MET A 194 -60.67 -47.32 -47.98
N ARG A 195 -60.74 -46.73 -49.19
CA ARG A 195 -59.69 -45.81 -49.67
C ARG A 195 -59.61 -44.55 -48.80
N LYS A 196 -60.76 -43.97 -48.45
CA LYS A 196 -60.86 -42.80 -47.57
C LYS A 196 -60.30 -43.09 -46.19
N ALA A 197 -60.69 -44.21 -45.57
CA ALA A 197 -60.14 -44.65 -44.29
C ALA A 197 -58.62 -44.88 -44.36
N GLY A 198 -58.11 -45.42 -45.46
CA GLY A 198 -56.67 -45.57 -45.70
C GLY A 198 -55.93 -44.24 -45.77
N HIS A 199 -56.48 -43.24 -46.48
CA HIS A 199 -55.91 -41.90 -46.53
C HIS A 199 -55.96 -41.19 -45.17
N GLU A 200 -57.06 -41.32 -44.42
CA GLU A 200 -57.18 -40.79 -43.06
C GLU A 200 -56.14 -41.41 -42.12
N ALA A 201 -55.96 -42.73 -42.16
CA ALA A 201 -54.93 -43.43 -41.38
C ALA A 201 -53.51 -42.96 -41.73
N LEU A 202 -53.20 -42.83 -43.02
CA LEU A 202 -51.91 -42.28 -43.46
C LEU A 202 -51.70 -40.83 -43.01
N SER A 203 -52.75 -40.01 -43.06
CA SER A 203 -52.69 -38.62 -42.58
C SER A 203 -52.36 -38.56 -41.08
N ILE A 204 -53.01 -39.39 -40.27
CA ILE A 204 -52.73 -39.49 -38.83
C ILE A 204 -51.28 -39.89 -38.58
N ILE A 205 -50.79 -40.94 -39.25
CA ILE A 205 -49.41 -41.42 -39.09
C ILE A 205 -48.40 -40.32 -39.46
N VAL A 206 -48.63 -39.62 -40.57
CA VAL A 206 -47.75 -38.54 -41.03
C VAL A 206 -47.73 -37.39 -40.03
N ASP A 207 -48.88 -37.02 -39.47
CA ASP A 207 -48.97 -35.92 -38.51
C ASP A 207 -48.37 -36.28 -37.15
N GLU A 208 -48.53 -37.53 -36.69
CA GLU A 208 -47.83 -38.06 -35.52
C GLU A 208 -46.30 -38.07 -35.72
N TYR A 209 -45.83 -38.53 -36.88
CA TYR A 209 -44.40 -38.52 -37.20
C TYR A 209 -43.83 -37.10 -37.24
N LYS A 210 -44.55 -36.14 -37.85
CA LYS A 210 -44.18 -34.72 -37.82
C LYS A 210 -44.12 -34.18 -36.39
N ALA A 211 -45.10 -34.49 -35.56
CA ALA A 211 -45.14 -34.04 -34.16
C ALA A 211 -43.98 -34.61 -33.34
N LEU A 212 -43.68 -35.90 -33.52
CA LEU A 212 -42.53 -36.55 -32.88
C LEU A 212 -41.20 -35.92 -33.33
N LEU A 213 -41.04 -35.67 -34.64
CA LEU A 213 -39.83 -35.03 -35.17
C LEU A 213 -39.66 -33.61 -34.60
N GLN A 214 -40.73 -32.82 -34.60
CA GLN A 214 -40.73 -31.47 -34.00
C GLN A 214 -40.39 -31.51 -32.50
N SER A 215 -40.97 -32.45 -31.75
CA SER A 215 -40.68 -32.61 -30.32
C SER A 215 -39.22 -33.01 -30.09
N SER A 216 -38.69 -33.95 -30.88
CA SER A 216 -37.29 -34.40 -30.76
C SER A 216 -36.30 -33.28 -31.07
N VAL A 217 -36.54 -32.52 -32.15
CA VAL A 217 -35.71 -31.36 -32.50
C VAL A 217 -35.78 -30.29 -31.41
N LYS A 218 -36.98 -29.98 -30.92
CA LYS A 218 -37.17 -29.01 -29.84
C LYS A 218 -36.42 -29.42 -28.57
N GLN A 219 -36.53 -30.68 -28.17
CA GLN A 219 -35.83 -31.19 -26.98
C GLN A 219 -34.31 -31.15 -27.14
N GLN A 220 -33.79 -31.43 -28.33
CA GLN A 220 -32.36 -31.31 -28.62
C GLN A 220 -31.89 -29.85 -28.52
N VAL A 221 -32.64 -28.92 -29.12
CA VAL A 221 -32.33 -27.48 -29.06
C VAL A 221 -32.35 -27.00 -27.61
N GLU A 222 -33.39 -27.32 -26.83
CA GLU A 222 -33.47 -26.94 -25.42
C GLU A 222 -32.32 -27.52 -24.58
N ALA A 223 -31.89 -28.75 -24.86
CA ALA A 223 -30.75 -29.36 -24.19
C ALA A 223 -29.43 -28.63 -24.50
N ILE A 224 -29.23 -28.29 -25.78
CA ILE A 224 -28.05 -27.53 -26.23
C ILE A 224 -28.07 -26.11 -25.66
N GLU A 225 -29.21 -25.43 -25.68
CA GLU A 225 -29.39 -24.09 -25.08
C GLU A 225 -29.07 -24.09 -23.59
N LYS A 226 -29.57 -25.08 -22.83
CA LYS A 226 -29.24 -25.25 -21.41
C LYS A 226 -27.74 -25.44 -21.19
N GLN A 227 -27.07 -26.23 -22.03
CA GLN A 227 -25.62 -26.42 -21.95
C GLN A 227 -24.86 -25.12 -22.22
N TYR A 228 -25.26 -24.35 -23.23
CA TYR A 228 -24.65 -23.05 -23.51
C TYR A 228 -24.88 -22.04 -22.39
N ILE A 229 -26.10 -21.95 -21.86
CA ILE A 229 -26.42 -21.08 -20.72
C ILE A 229 -25.54 -21.45 -19.52
N SER A 230 -25.46 -22.73 -19.15
CA SER A 230 -24.61 -23.17 -18.03
C SER A 230 -23.11 -22.92 -18.29
N ALA A 231 -22.63 -23.02 -19.53
CA ALA A 231 -21.25 -22.71 -19.87
C ALA A 231 -20.95 -21.21 -19.75
N ILE A 232 -21.85 -20.36 -20.25
CA ILE A 232 -21.76 -18.90 -20.13
C ILE A 232 -21.81 -18.49 -18.66
N GLU A 233 -22.74 -19.05 -17.88
CA GLU A 233 -22.85 -18.78 -16.44
C GLU A 233 -21.56 -19.15 -15.71
N LYS A 234 -21.00 -20.34 -15.94
CA LYS A 234 -19.72 -20.74 -15.32
C LYS A 234 -18.59 -19.78 -15.67
N GLN A 235 -18.53 -19.31 -16.93
CA GLN A 235 -17.51 -18.36 -17.34
C GLN A 235 -17.74 -16.98 -16.71
N ALA A 236 -19.00 -16.52 -16.60
CA ALA A 236 -19.35 -15.28 -15.92
C ALA A 236 -18.94 -15.31 -14.44
N HIS A 237 -19.24 -16.40 -13.72
CA HIS A 237 -18.83 -16.58 -12.33
C HIS A 237 -17.30 -16.55 -12.19
N LYS A 238 -16.55 -17.23 -13.08
CA LYS A 238 -15.08 -17.20 -13.05
C LYS A 238 -14.52 -15.79 -13.27
N CYS A 239 -15.12 -15.02 -14.18
CA CYS A 239 -14.74 -13.62 -14.41
C CYS A 239 -15.05 -12.76 -13.19
N GLU A 240 -16.21 -12.96 -12.56
CA GLU A 240 -16.61 -12.26 -11.33
C GLU A 240 -15.66 -12.58 -10.17
N GLU A 241 -15.32 -13.86 -9.96
CA GLU A 241 -14.35 -14.29 -8.95
C GLU A 241 -12.98 -13.66 -9.17
N LEU A 242 -12.48 -13.64 -10.40
CA LEU A 242 -11.19 -13.04 -10.74
C LEU A 242 -11.20 -11.52 -10.50
N LEU A 243 -12.30 -10.85 -10.86
CA LEU A 243 -12.48 -9.42 -10.62
C LEU A 243 -12.52 -9.12 -9.11
N ASN A 244 -13.27 -9.91 -8.34
CA ASN A 244 -13.38 -9.78 -6.89
C ASN A 244 -12.03 -10.04 -6.20
N ALA A 245 -11.28 -11.06 -6.64
CA ALA A 245 -9.93 -11.33 -6.14
C ALA A 245 -8.96 -10.18 -6.43
N GLN A 246 -9.03 -9.60 -7.63
CA GLN A 246 -8.22 -8.43 -7.98
C GLN A 246 -8.61 -7.22 -7.12
N HIS A 247 -9.91 -6.98 -6.93
CA HIS A 247 -10.40 -5.89 -6.10
C HIS A 247 -9.93 -6.03 -4.64
N GLN A 248 -10.07 -7.22 -4.06
CA GLN A 248 -9.62 -7.53 -2.71
C GLN A 248 -8.10 -7.34 -2.55
N ARG A 249 -7.30 -7.80 -3.52
CA ARG A 249 -5.85 -7.59 -3.52
C ARG A 249 -5.46 -6.11 -3.57
N LEU A 250 -6.19 -5.30 -4.35
CA LEU A 250 -5.95 -3.86 -4.44
C LEU A 250 -6.29 -3.16 -3.12
N LEU A 251 -7.37 -3.57 -2.45
CA LEU A 251 -7.73 -3.06 -1.13
C LEU A 251 -6.66 -3.40 -0.09
N GLU A 252 -6.21 -4.65 -0.04
CA GLU A 252 -5.15 -5.09 0.87
C GLU A 252 -3.84 -4.33 0.62
N MET A 253 -3.45 -4.15 -0.65
CA MET A 253 -2.27 -3.35 -1.00
C MET A 253 -2.41 -1.90 -0.50
N LEU A 254 -3.56 -1.27 -0.74
CA LEU A 254 -3.82 0.10 -0.32
C LEU A 254 -3.80 0.25 1.21
N ASP A 255 -4.36 -0.71 1.94
CA ASP A 255 -4.30 -0.72 3.41
C ASP A 255 -2.87 -0.91 3.93
N THR A 256 -2.09 -1.82 3.33
CA THR A 256 -0.68 -2.01 3.71
C THR A 256 0.18 -0.78 3.42
N GLU A 257 0.01 -0.13 2.26
CA GLU A 257 0.72 1.11 1.92
C GLU A 257 0.33 2.24 2.86
N LYS A 258 -0.96 2.36 3.20
CA LYS A 258 -1.44 3.37 4.15
C LYS A 258 -0.85 3.19 5.54
N GLU A 259 -0.81 1.97 6.08
CA GLU A 259 -0.20 1.73 7.38
C GLU A 259 1.32 1.94 7.33
N LEU A 260 2.00 1.51 6.26
CA LEU A 260 3.44 1.77 6.08
C LEU A 260 3.76 3.27 6.02
N LEU A 261 2.98 4.05 5.26
CA LEU A 261 3.14 5.50 5.20
C LEU A 261 2.88 6.16 6.55
N LYS A 262 1.87 5.70 7.28
CA LYS A 262 1.55 6.19 8.62
C LYS A 262 2.65 5.86 9.63
N GLU A 263 3.26 4.69 9.54
CA GLU A 263 4.44 4.34 10.34
C GLU A 263 5.64 5.22 9.98
N LYS A 264 5.96 5.39 8.69
CA LYS A 264 7.03 6.31 8.25
C LYS A 264 6.82 7.75 8.73
N ILE A 265 5.59 8.25 8.68
CA ILE A 265 5.27 9.60 9.19
C ILE A 265 5.49 9.67 10.70
N LYS A 266 5.07 8.65 11.46
CA LYS A 266 5.32 8.59 12.90
C LYS A 266 6.81 8.53 13.20
N GLU A 267 7.56 7.69 12.52
CA GLU A 267 9.01 7.57 12.66
C GLU A 267 9.71 8.90 12.36
N ALA A 268 9.41 9.53 11.21
CA ALA A 268 9.97 10.83 10.84
C ALA A 268 9.62 11.93 11.85
N LEU A 269 8.39 11.94 12.39
CA LEU A 269 7.98 12.88 13.43
C LEU A 269 8.75 12.64 14.74
N THR A 270 8.91 11.38 15.16
CA THR A 270 9.70 11.06 16.35
C THR A 270 11.17 11.40 16.18
N GLN A 271 11.74 11.14 15.01
CA GLN A 271 13.11 11.48 14.67
C GLN A 271 13.30 13.01 14.68
N GLN A 272 12.42 13.77 14.03
CA GLN A 272 12.47 15.23 14.04
C GLN A 272 12.34 15.78 15.47
N SER A 273 11.43 15.23 16.28
CA SER A 273 11.26 15.63 17.68
C SER A 273 12.53 15.34 18.49
N GLN A 274 13.19 14.21 18.25
CA GLN A 274 14.43 13.83 18.93
C GLN A 274 15.59 14.73 18.49
N GLU A 275 15.73 14.99 17.18
CA GLU A 275 16.74 15.92 16.64
C GLU A 275 16.56 17.34 17.20
N GLN A 276 15.32 17.84 17.30
CA GLN A 276 15.03 19.13 17.92
C GLN A 276 15.39 19.15 19.41
N LYS A 277 15.10 18.07 20.13
CA LYS A 277 15.45 17.92 21.54
C LYS A 277 16.97 17.93 21.74
N GLU A 278 17.72 17.19 20.93
CA GLU A 278 19.18 17.13 20.97
C GLU A 278 19.82 18.48 20.61
N LEU A 279 19.29 19.17 19.59
CA LEU A 279 19.77 20.51 19.22
C LEU A 279 19.56 21.51 20.37
N LEU A 280 18.40 21.46 21.02
CA LEU A 280 18.09 22.33 22.15
C LEU A 280 18.97 22.00 23.37
N GLU A 281 19.20 20.72 23.66
CA GLU A 281 20.12 20.27 24.71
C GLU A 281 21.56 20.74 24.44
N LYS A 282 22.04 20.60 23.21
CA LYS A 282 23.35 21.11 22.80
C LYS A 282 23.47 22.62 22.94
N CYS A 283 22.45 23.37 22.51
CA CYS A 283 22.42 24.84 22.67
C CYS A 283 22.46 25.26 24.15
N LEU A 284 21.68 24.59 25.01
CA LEU A 284 21.70 24.84 26.45
C LEU A 284 23.06 24.54 27.06
N GLU A 285 23.73 23.46 26.64
CA GLU A 285 25.05 23.11 27.15
C GLU A 285 26.13 24.09 26.67
N GLU A 286 26.05 24.54 25.41
CA GLU A 286 26.92 25.60 24.89
C GLU A 286 26.73 26.93 25.63
N GLU A 287 25.49 27.32 25.98
CA GLU A 287 25.22 28.50 26.83
C GLU A 287 25.75 28.32 28.26
N ARG A 288 25.57 27.14 28.88
CA ARG A 288 26.15 26.84 30.20
C ARG A 288 27.67 26.91 30.18
N GLN A 289 28.30 26.40 29.12
CA GLN A 289 29.74 26.46 28.98
C GLN A 289 30.22 27.90 28.75
N ARG A 290 29.56 28.67 27.87
CA ARG A 290 29.88 30.09 27.65
C ARG A 290 29.71 30.94 28.91
N THR A 291 28.64 30.73 29.67
CA THR A 291 28.43 31.42 30.96
C THR A 291 29.48 31.03 31.99
N LYS A 292 29.86 29.75 32.07
CA LYS A 292 30.95 29.28 32.94
C LYS A 292 32.29 29.92 32.56
N GLU A 293 32.63 29.98 31.28
CA GLU A 293 33.85 30.63 30.78
C GLU A 293 33.85 32.14 31.03
N ALA A 294 32.71 32.81 30.83
CA ALA A 294 32.53 34.22 31.14
C ALA A 294 32.70 34.49 32.64
N LEU A 295 32.12 33.67 33.52
CA LEU A 295 32.31 33.75 34.97
C LEU A 295 33.77 33.53 35.38
N VAL A 296 34.45 32.55 34.80
CA VAL A 296 35.89 32.31 35.07
C VAL A 296 36.73 33.49 34.61
N SER A 297 36.43 34.08 33.44
CA SER A 297 37.14 35.24 32.91
C SER A 297 36.88 36.48 33.77
N ALA A 298 35.63 36.74 34.16
CA ALA A 298 35.26 37.82 35.07
C ALA A 298 35.94 37.65 36.43
N ALA A 299 35.95 36.44 37.00
CA ALA A 299 36.63 36.16 38.26
C ALA A 299 38.17 36.31 38.18
N LYS A 300 38.79 36.00 37.04
CA LYS A 300 40.23 36.26 36.81
C LYS A 300 40.50 37.76 36.76
N LEU A 301 39.68 38.51 36.03
CA LEU A 301 39.79 39.97 35.92
C LEU A 301 39.57 40.63 37.28
N GLU A 302 38.59 40.19 38.06
CA GLU A 302 38.37 40.68 39.43
C GLU A 302 39.55 40.35 40.35
N LYS A 303 40.13 39.15 40.25
CA LYS A 303 41.35 38.80 41.00
C LYS A 303 42.55 39.67 40.61
N GLU A 304 42.70 40.00 39.34
CA GLU A 304 43.76 40.88 38.85
C GLU A 304 43.52 42.33 39.30
N ALA A 305 42.30 42.85 39.15
CA ALA A 305 41.91 44.15 39.65
C ALA A 305 42.09 44.27 41.18
N MET A 306 41.78 43.21 41.93
CA MET A 306 42.04 43.11 43.37
C MET A 306 43.54 43.14 43.68
N LYS A 307 44.36 42.37 42.94
CA LYS A 307 45.83 42.41 43.10
C LYS A 307 46.38 43.79 42.80
N ASP A 308 45.94 44.44 41.73
CA ASP A 308 46.36 45.79 41.37
C ASP A 308 45.91 46.82 42.41
N ALA A 309 44.70 46.71 42.94
CA ALA A 309 44.21 47.56 44.02
C ALA A 309 45.05 47.39 45.30
N VAL A 310 45.39 46.15 45.66
CA VAL A 310 46.29 45.85 46.80
C VAL A 310 47.70 46.39 46.55
N LEU A 311 48.27 46.22 45.36
CA LEU A 311 49.58 46.77 45.02
C LEU A 311 49.59 48.30 45.06
N LYS A 312 48.56 48.95 44.52
CA LYS A 312 48.41 50.42 44.62
C LYS A 312 48.28 50.88 46.07
N ALA A 313 47.53 50.16 46.90
CA ALA A 313 47.43 50.47 48.33
C ALA A 313 48.78 50.31 49.04
N ILE A 314 49.55 49.25 48.75
CA ILE A 314 50.90 49.05 49.28
C ILE A 314 51.86 50.16 48.82
N GLU A 315 51.78 50.57 47.55
CA GLU A 315 52.65 51.61 47.02
C GLU A 315 52.34 52.98 47.61
N GLU A 316 51.05 53.31 47.79
CA GLU A 316 50.66 54.55 48.47
C GLU A 316 51.06 54.50 49.96
N GLU A 317 50.92 53.36 50.64
CA GLU A 317 51.45 53.18 52.00
C GLU A 317 52.98 53.37 52.07
N ARG A 318 53.74 52.82 51.11
CA ARG A 318 55.19 53.03 51.01
C ARG A 318 55.56 54.48 50.77
N LYS A 319 54.84 55.15 49.87
CA LYS A 319 55.03 56.57 49.58
C LYS A 319 54.69 57.44 50.79
N ASN A 320 53.65 57.07 51.53
CA ASN A 320 53.30 57.73 52.80
C ASN A 320 54.38 57.51 53.86
N LEU A 321 54.92 56.28 53.97
CA LEU A 321 56.06 55.98 54.84
C LEU A 321 57.32 56.75 54.43
N GLU A 322 57.61 56.86 53.13
CA GLU A 322 58.76 57.62 52.64
C GLU A 322 58.61 59.13 52.91
N LYS A 323 57.41 59.68 52.70
CA LYS A 323 57.09 61.06 53.12
C LYS A 323 57.28 61.23 54.62
N ALA A 324 56.75 60.33 55.44
CA ALA A 324 56.93 60.38 56.90
C ALA A 324 58.43 60.31 57.29
N HIS A 325 59.22 59.45 56.64
CA HIS A 325 60.67 59.40 56.85
C HIS A 325 61.42 60.64 56.35
N ALA A 326 60.96 61.27 55.26
CA ALA A 326 61.52 62.54 54.79
C ALA A 326 61.20 63.68 55.76
N GLU A 327 59.97 63.73 56.26
CA GLU A 327 59.53 64.66 57.30
C GLU A 327 60.35 64.48 58.60
N GLU A 328 60.56 63.24 59.07
CA GLU A 328 61.46 62.93 60.19
C GLU A 328 62.90 63.40 59.93
N ARG A 329 63.46 63.19 58.73
CA ARG A 329 64.81 63.64 58.39
C ARG A 329 64.93 65.16 58.36
N GLU A 330 63.94 65.87 57.85
CA GLU A 330 63.94 67.34 57.89
C GLU A 330 63.79 67.86 59.32
N LEU A 331 62.89 67.26 60.12
CA LEU A 331 62.83 67.54 61.57
C LEU A 331 64.20 67.35 62.22
N TRP A 332 64.86 66.20 61.96
CA TRP A 332 66.20 65.92 62.48
C TRP A 332 67.24 66.94 62.02
N LYS A 333 67.28 67.34 60.74
CA LYS A 333 68.21 68.38 60.26
C LYS A 333 67.94 69.73 60.92
N THR A 334 66.68 70.12 61.08
CA THR A 334 66.33 71.39 61.73
C THR A 334 66.72 71.37 63.22
N GLU A 335 66.55 70.24 63.90
CA GLU A 335 67.03 70.02 65.26
C GLU A 335 68.56 70.15 65.31
N HIS A 336 69.27 69.46 64.41
CA HIS A 336 70.72 69.48 64.34
C HIS A 336 71.30 70.85 64.01
N ALA A 337 70.62 71.62 63.15
CA ALA A 337 70.99 72.98 62.81
C ALA A 337 70.78 73.93 64.00
N LYS A 338 69.67 73.80 64.73
CA LYS A 338 69.45 74.53 65.99
C LYS A 338 70.54 74.22 67.01
N ASP A 339 70.92 72.96 67.15
CA ASP A 339 71.97 72.56 68.08
C ASP A 339 73.36 73.05 67.63
N GLN A 340 73.65 73.02 66.32
CA GLN A 340 74.87 73.61 65.77
C GLN A 340 74.93 75.14 65.96
N GLU A 341 73.79 75.83 65.85
CA GLU A 341 73.68 77.26 66.13
C GLU A 341 73.91 77.56 67.61
N LYS A 342 73.30 76.79 68.52
CA LYS A 342 73.55 76.90 69.97
C LYS A 342 75.05 76.72 70.27
N VAL A 343 75.68 75.69 69.71
CA VAL A 343 77.13 75.46 69.88
C VAL A 343 77.94 76.64 69.34
N SER A 344 77.58 77.19 68.17
CA SER A 344 78.27 78.36 67.59
C SER A 344 78.10 79.61 68.46
N GLN A 345 76.92 79.84 69.03
CA GLN A 345 76.66 80.92 69.98
C GLN A 345 77.48 80.74 71.27
N GLU A 346 77.63 79.51 71.78
CA GLU A 346 78.48 79.23 72.94
C GLU A 346 79.97 79.45 72.64
N ILE A 347 80.46 79.02 71.46
CA ILE A 347 81.84 79.28 71.02
C ILE A 347 82.11 80.79 70.91
N GLN A 348 81.16 81.56 70.36
CA GLN A 348 81.30 83.00 70.24
C GLN A 348 81.32 83.70 71.60
N LYS A 349 80.48 83.28 72.55
CA LYS A 349 80.57 83.73 73.95
C LYS A 349 81.93 83.41 74.57
N ALA A 350 82.43 82.19 74.41
CA ALA A 350 83.74 81.80 74.95
C ALA A 350 84.89 82.68 74.41
N ILE A 351 84.87 83.04 73.12
CA ILE A 351 85.87 83.94 72.52
C ILE A 351 85.78 85.37 73.09
N GLN A 352 84.56 85.88 73.35
CA GLN A 352 84.38 87.20 73.97
C GLN A 352 84.83 87.20 75.43
N GLU A 353 84.54 86.13 76.18
CA GLU A 353 85.00 85.94 77.57
C GLU A 353 86.54 85.95 77.63
N GLN A 354 87.20 85.22 76.72
CA GLN A 354 88.66 85.16 76.64
C GLN A 354 89.30 86.53 76.34
N ARG A 355 88.68 87.33 75.46
CA ARG A 355 89.13 88.71 75.19
C ARG A 355 89.00 89.60 76.42
N LYS A 356 87.90 89.47 77.19
CA LYS A 356 87.68 90.26 78.41
C LYS A 356 88.71 89.94 79.49
N ILE A 357 88.99 88.66 79.71
CA ILE A 357 90.01 88.19 80.67
C ILE A 357 91.41 88.69 80.27
N SER A 358 91.74 88.67 78.97
CA SER A 358 93.03 89.19 78.48
C SER A 358 93.19 90.70 78.71
N GLN A 359 92.11 91.47 78.61
CA GLN A 359 92.11 92.92 78.79
C GLN A 359 92.22 93.33 80.27
N GLU A 360 91.70 92.52 81.18
CA GLU A 360 91.81 92.72 82.64
C GLU A 360 93.21 92.34 83.17
N THR A 361 93.84 91.31 82.60
CA THR A 361 95.20 90.88 82.98
C THR A 361 96.26 91.95 82.69
N VAL A 362 96.13 92.68 81.56
CA VAL A 362 97.05 93.77 81.19
C VAL A 362 96.91 94.99 82.10
N LYS A 363 95.70 95.30 82.57
CA LYS A 363 95.47 96.43 83.49
C LYS A 363 96.05 96.17 84.89
N ALA A 364 96.06 94.93 85.35
CA ALA A 364 96.63 94.56 86.65
C ALA A 364 98.17 94.72 86.68
N ALA A 365 98.86 94.40 85.59
CA ALA A 365 100.33 94.50 85.49
C ALA A 365 100.85 95.96 85.59
N ILE A 366 100.10 96.95 85.10
CA ILE A 366 100.50 98.37 85.11
C ILE A 366 100.43 98.98 86.51
N ILE A 367 99.47 98.54 87.34
CA ILE A 367 99.29 99.05 88.71
C ILE A 367 100.36 98.49 89.67
N GLU A 368 100.88 97.29 89.41
CA GLU A 368 101.95 96.69 90.23
C GLU A 368 103.31 97.39 90.04
N GLU A 369 103.61 97.86 88.82
CA GLU A 369 104.87 98.54 88.48
C GLU A 369 104.98 99.94 89.12
N GLN A 370 103.87 100.70 89.17
CA GLN A 370 103.83 102.02 89.81
C GLN A 370 103.97 101.96 91.34
N LYS A 371 103.61 100.83 91.96
CA LYS A 371 103.68 100.64 93.42
C LYS A 371 105.07 100.23 93.92
N ARG A 372 105.93 99.71 93.04
CA ARG A 372 107.34 99.35 93.37
C ARG A 372 108.28 100.56 93.37
N SER A 373 108.05 101.57 92.53
CA SER A 373 108.95 102.73 92.39
C SER A 373 108.83 103.76 93.53
N GLU A 374 107.65 103.91 94.12
CA GLU A 374 107.39 104.83 95.25
C GLU A 374 108.08 104.37 96.55
N LYS A 375 108.13 103.05 96.80
CA LYS A 375 108.78 102.44 97.98
C LYS A 375 110.30 102.58 98.00
N ALA A 376 110.96 102.64 96.84
CA ALA A 376 112.42 102.75 96.76
C ALA A 376 112.94 104.17 97.08
N VAL A 377 112.12 105.20 96.84
CA VAL A 377 112.48 106.60 97.10
C VAL A 377 112.35 106.95 98.58
N GLU A 378 111.37 106.37 99.28
CA GLU A 378 111.10 106.64 100.69
C GLU A 378 112.15 106.04 101.65
N GLU A 379 112.75 104.89 101.29
CA GLU A 379 113.83 104.26 102.07
C GLU A 379 115.18 105.00 101.97
N ALA A 380 115.44 105.71 100.88
CA ALA A 380 116.68 106.49 100.71
C ALA A 380 116.70 107.78 101.55
N VAL A 381 115.53 108.40 101.76
CA VAL A 381 115.35 109.63 102.56
C VAL A 381 115.41 109.35 104.07
N LYS A 382 115.00 108.15 104.49
CA LYS A 382 115.00 107.75 105.91
C LYS A 382 116.42 107.49 106.43
N ARG A 383 117.28 106.82 105.63
CA ARG A 383 118.67 106.50 106.01
C ARG A 383 119.57 107.72 106.21
N THR A 384 119.42 108.76 105.39
CA THR A 384 120.22 110.00 105.51
C THR A 384 119.86 110.84 106.73
N ARG A 385 118.65 110.68 107.29
CA ARG A 385 118.16 111.45 108.44
C ARG A 385 118.63 110.84 109.78
N ASP A 386 118.78 109.52 109.85
CA ASP A 386 119.16 108.80 111.06
C ASP A 386 120.68 108.83 111.32
N GLU A 387 121.53 108.81 110.27
CA GLU A 387 122.99 108.91 110.39
C GLU A 387 123.46 110.27 110.93
N LEU A 388 122.73 111.36 110.63
CA LEU A 388 123.04 112.71 111.12
C LEU A 388 122.73 112.87 112.62
N ILE A 389 121.73 112.15 113.13
CA ILE A 389 121.32 112.18 114.54
C ILE A 389 122.29 111.36 115.40
N GLU A 390 122.83 110.26 114.87
CA GLU A 390 123.88 109.45 115.51
C GLU A 390 125.21 110.21 115.64
N TYR A 391 125.63 110.96 114.61
CA TYR A 391 126.86 111.77 114.66
C TYR A 391 126.85 112.84 115.78
N VAL A 392 125.71 113.47 116.03
CA VAL A 392 125.56 114.50 117.08
C VAL A 392 125.52 113.91 118.50
N LYS A 393 125.02 112.67 118.65
CA LYS A 393 124.98 111.98 119.94
C LYS A 393 126.35 111.46 120.35
N GLU A 394 127.14 110.92 119.42
CA GLU A 394 128.46 110.37 119.71
C GLU A 394 129.49 111.48 120.04
N GLN A 395 129.36 112.66 119.43
CA GLN A 395 130.20 113.82 119.76
C GLN A 395 129.97 114.32 121.20
N LYS A 396 128.73 114.29 121.70
CA LYS A 396 128.42 114.65 123.10
C LYS A 396 128.90 113.59 124.10
N ARG A 397 129.00 112.32 123.70
CA ARG A 397 129.49 111.21 124.55
C ARG A 397 131.00 111.28 124.78
N LEU A 398 131.78 111.64 123.75
CA LEU A 398 133.24 111.76 123.87
C LEU A 398 133.68 112.85 124.86
N ASP A 399 133.00 114.00 124.88
CA ASP A 399 133.29 115.13 125.78
C ASP A 399 132.98 114.84 127.27
N GLN A 400 132.12 113.85 127.55
CA GLN A 400 131.81 113.39 128.91
C GLN A 400 132.92 112.46 129.44
N VAL A 401 133.46 111.59 128.58
CA VAL A 401 134.44 110.56 128.95
C VAL A 401 135.82 111.15 129.23
N ILE A 402 136.22 112.21 128.50
CA ILE A 402 137.50 112.89 128.74
C ILE A 402 137.54 113.58 130.12
N ARG A 403 136.39 114.12 130.58
CA ARG A 403 136.25 114.74 131.91
C ARG A 403 136.22 113.74 133.07
N GLN A 404 135.80 112.49 132.85
CA GLN A 404 135.87 111.44 133.87
C GLN A 404 137.28 110.85 134.00
N ARG A 405 138.02 110.75 132.89
CA ARG A 405 139.40 110.20 132.90
C ARG A 405 140.38 111.05 133.71
N SER A 406 140.22 112.38 133.73
CA SER A 406 141.03 113.28 134.54
C SER A 406 140.78 113.14 136.05
N LEU A 407 139.58 112.69 136.47
CA LEU A 407 139.25 112.47 137.87
C LEU A 407 139.70 111.09 138.38
N SER A 408 139.54 110.02 137.58
CA SER A 408 139.97 108.66 137.99
C SER A 408 141.49 108.47 138.05
N SER A 409 142.27 109.23 137.26
CA SER A 409 143.74 109.19 137.35
C SER A 409 144.28 109.72 138.68
N LEU A 410 143.54 110.63 139.32
CA LEU A 410 143.92 111.22 140.60
C LEU A 410 143.65 110.25 141.77
N GLU A 411 142.65 109.37 141.60
CA GLU A 411 142.21 108.38 142.59
C GLU A 411 143.17 107.16 142.68
N LEU A 412 143.73 106.74 141.55
CA LEU A 412 144.57 105.54 141.47
C LEU A 412 145.94 105.71 142.15
N PHE A 413 146.57 106.89 142.05
CA PHE A 413 147.91 107.06 142.62
C PHE A 413 147.90 107.31 144.14
N LEU A 414 146.85 107.95 144.66
CA LEU A 414 146.65 108.08 146.11
C LEU A 414 146.42 106.71 146.78
N SER A 415 145.83 105.76 146.05
CA SER A 415 145.59 104.38 146.53
C SER A 415 146.88 103.54 146.67
N CYS A 416 147.91 103.74 145.82
CA CYS A 416 149.17 102.98 145.95
C CYS A 416 150.06 103.45 147.11
N ALA A 417 150.04 104.74 147.45
CA ALA A 417 150.64 105.22 148.70
C ALA A 417 149.92 104.66 149.95
N GLN A 418 148.65 104.28 149.79
CA GLN A 418 147.78 103.71 150.83
C GLN A 418 147.69 102.19 150.81
N LYS A 419 148.47 101.49 149.97
CA LYS A 419 148.85 100.08 150.19
C LYS A 419 150.36 100.03 150.42
N GLN A 420 150.82 100.86 151.34
CA GLN A 420 150.88 100.49 152.74
C GLN A 420 151.74 99.25 152.96
N LEU A 421 152.79 99.39 153.77
CA LEU A 421 152.66 99.73 155.20
C LEU A 421 151.81 98.71 155.99
N SER A 422 151.16 97.76 155.32
CA SER A 422 150.22 96.86 155.98
C SER A 422 150.78 95.49 156.29
N ALA A 423 152.00 95.14 155.87
CA ALA A 423 152.64 93.92 156.39
C ALA A 423 154.13 93.85 155.99
N LEU A 424 155.13 94.36 156.73
CA LEU A 424 155.24 94.67 158.15
C LEU A 424 154.99 93.44 159.05
N ILE A 425 155.88 93.21 160.01
CA ILE A 425 155.70 92.37 161.21
C ILE A 425 156.07 90.88 161.05
N ALA A 426 157.22 90.51 161.64
CA ALA A 426 157.54 89.22 162.30
C ALA A 426 157.66 87.94 161.43
N THR A 427 158.69 87.07 161.47
CA THR A 427 159.63 86.66 162.55
C THR A 427 160.73 85.69 162.03
N GLU A 428 161.95 85.80 162.58
CA GLU A 428 163.18 84.95 162.58
C GLU A 428 163.02 83.52 163.19
N PRO A 429 164.06 82.65 163.46
CA PRO A 429 165.41 82.36 162.89
C PRO A 429 165.73 80.81 162.73
N VAL A 430 167.02 80.46 162.50
CA VAL A 430 167.83 79.27 162.95
C VAL A 430 168.49 78.39 161.85
N ASP A 431 169.79 78.12 162.09
CA ASP A 431 170.80 77.23 161.46
C ASP A 431 170.36 75.74 161.33
N ILE A 432 171.02 74.73 160.71
CA ILE A 432 172.41 74.35 160.36
C ILE A 432 172.32 73.31 159.20
N GLU A 433 173.18 73.38 158.17
CA GLU A 433 174.16 72.33 157.70
C GLU A 433 174.98 72.83 156.50
#